data_AF-A0A7V2ZHH1-F1
#
_entry.id   AF-A0A7V2ZHH1-F1
#
_cell.length_a   1.000
_cell.length_b   1.000
_cell.length_c   1.000
_cell.angle_alpha   90.00
_cell.angle_beta   90.00
_cell.angle_gamma   90.00
#
_symmetry.space_group_name_H-M   'P 1'
#
loop_
_entity.id
_entity.type
_entity.pdbx_description
1 polymer ?
#
loop_
_entity_poly.entity_id
_entity_poly.type
_entity_poly.pdbx_seq_one_letter_code
_entity_poly.pdbx_strand_id
1 'polypeptide(L)'
;MMYKNLNLAFIYEIIVGFGCIMSVAIWGQYGFATIGLIALRPVLLEKEQIKDEKTYFSLSYRVLSSSIVIVAMLIIAIFIILNFIPHLIPKLPPRDKIIFLLLPFFLMTHGVVGFMYHQKK
;
A
#
# COMPACT_ATOMS: atom_id res chain seq x y z
N MET A 1 -13.03 -15.30 -4.79
CA MET A 1 -13.11 -14.58 -6.09
C MET A 1 -11.85 -13.74 -6.23
N MET A 2 -11.26 -13.71 -7.43
CA MET A 2 -10.05 -12.94 -7.75
C MET A 2 -10.40 -11.86 -8.79
N TYR A 3 -9.59 -10.82 -8.91
CA TYR A 3 -9.72 -9.89 -10.03
C TYR A 3 -9.30 -10.55 -11.35
N LYS A 4 -10.10 -10.38 -12.40
CA LYS A 4 -9.84 -10.93 -13.74
C LYS A 4 -8.51 -10.47 -14.32
N ASN A 5 -8.12 -9.23 -14.01
CA ASN A 5 -6.82 -8.68 -14.37
C ASN A 5 -6.07 -8.26 -13.10
N LEU A 6 -5.24 -9.17 -12.58
CA LEU A 6 -4.41 -8.93 -11.39
C LEU A 6 -3.45 -7.75 -11.57
N ASN A 7 -2.84 -7.60 -12.76
CA ASN A 7 -1.94 -6.47 -13.04
C ASN A 7 -2.67 -5.14 -12.90
N LEU A 8 -3.86 -5.03 -13.47
CA LEU A 8 -4.68 -3.82 -13.38
C LEU A 8 -5.14 -3.57 -11.93
N ALA A 9 -5.44 -4.65 -11.19
CA ALA A 9 -5.78 -4.56 -9.78
C ALA A 9 -4.62 -4.09 -8.89
N PHE A 10 -3.38 -4.41 -9.24
CA PHE A 10 -2.18 -3.93 -8.56
C PHE A 10 -1.83 -2.49 -8.96
N ILE A 11 -1.92 -2.14 -10.24
CA ILE A 11 -1.75 -0.75 -10.71
C ILE A 11 -2.75 0.17 -10.02
N TYR A 12 -4.00 -0.28 -9.86
CA TYR A 12 -5.01 0.46 -9.11
C TYR A 12 -4.59 0.73 -7.66
N GLU A 13 -4.07 -0.29 -6.95
CA GLU A 13 -3.56 -0.13 -5.59
C GLU A 13 -2.39 0.87 -5.52
N ILE A 14 -1.50 0.87 -6.52
CA ILE A 14 -0.38 1.83 -6.60
C ILE A 14 -0.91 3.25 -6.75
N ILE A 15 -1.80 3.48 -7.73
CA ILE A 15 -2.35 4.81 -8.03
C ILE A 15 -3.13 5.33 -6.82
N VAL A 16 -3.97 4.50 -6.20
CA VAL A 16 -4.76 4.91 -5.03
C VAL A 16 -3.88 5.12 -3.81
N GLY A 17 -2.90 4.26 -3.55
CA GLY A 17 -1.94 4.42 -2.46
C GLY A 17 -1.15 5.72 -2.59
N PHE A 18 -0.61 6.00 -3.79
CA PHE A 18 0.10 7.24 -4.08
C PHE A 18 -0.81 8.47 -4.00
N GLY A 19 -2.02 8.38 -4.58
CA GLY A 19 -3.04 9.43 -4.51
C GLY A 19 -3.43 9.77 -3.07
N CYS A 20 -3.56 8.77 -2.20
CA CYS A 20 -3.78 8.97 -0.76
C CYS A 20 -2.60 9.70 -0.10
N ILE A 21 -1.36 9.30 -0.37
CA ILE A 21 -0.17 9.95 0.20
C ILE A 21 -0.14 11.42 -0.21
N MET A 22 -0.33 11.71 -1.51
CA MET A 22 -0.36 13.07 -2.03
C MET A 22 -1.52 13.89 -1.45
N SER A 23 -2.71 13.31 -1.35
CA SER A 23 -3.88 13.99 -0.79
C SER A 23 -3.69 14.32 0.69
N VAL A 24 -3.09 13.42 1.47
CA VAL A 24 -2.74 13.68 2.88
C VAL A 24 -1.65 14.74 2.99
N ALA A 25 -0.67 14.75 2.08
CA ALA A 25 0.37 15.77 2.06
C ALA A 25 -0.19 17.17 1.76
N ILE A 26 -1.20 17.30 0.90
CA ILE A 26 -1.78 18.58 0.47
C ILE A 26 -2.90 19.06 1.40
N TRP A 27 -3.81 18.16 1.81
CA TRP A 27 -5.04 18.49 2.55
C TRP A 27 -5.08 17.94 3.99
N GLY A 28 -3.98 17.34 4.47
CA GLY A 28 -3.91 16.79 5.82
C GLY A 28 -4.86 15.62 6.04
N GLN A 29 -5.56 15.59 7.18
CA GLN A 29 -6.46 14.48 7.53
C GLN A 29 -7.66 14.35 6.58
N TYR A 30 -8.09 15.42 5.91
CA TYR A 30 -9.16 15.34 4.90
C TYR A 30 -8.76 14.54 3.67
N GLY A 31 -7.45 14.32 3.46
CA GLY A 31 -6.94 13.46 2.40
C GLY A 31 -7.40 12.02 2.49
N PHE A 32 -7.88 11.56 3.66
CA PHE A 32 -8.43 10.21 3.83
C PHE A 32 -9.67 9.88 3.02
N ALA A 33 -10.38 10.88 2.50
CA ALA A 33 -11.49 10.62 1.59
C ALA A 33 -11.05 9.76 0.38
N THR A 34 -9.77 9.82 0.00
CA THR A 34 -9.21 8.97 -1.06
C THR A 34 -9.08 7.49 -0.68
N ILE A 35 -9.13 7.10 0.60
CA ILE A 35 -9.30 5.69 0.99
C ILE A 35 -10.64 5.13 0.50
N GLY A 36 -11.66 5.98 0.37
CA GLY A 36 -12.92 5.61 -0.27
C GLY A 36 -12.74 5.08 -1.70
N LEU A 37 -11.67 5.49 -2.41
CA LEU A 37 -11.34 4.94 -3.72
C LEU A 37 -10.94 3.46 -3.64
N ILE A 38 -10.36 3.00 -2.52
CA ILE A 38 -10.07 1.57 -2.32
C ILE A 38 -11.39 0.79 -2.26
N ALA A 39 -12.42 1.35 -1.63
CA ALA A 39 -13.74 0.73 -1.56
C ALA A 39 -14.46 0.66 -2.92
N LEU A 40 -14.08 1.50 -3.89
CA LEU A 40 -14.58 1.45 -5.28
C LEU A 40 -13.90 0.38 -6.14
N ARG A 41 -12.77 -0.18 -5.68
CA ARG A 41 -12.04 -1.25 -6.38
C ARG A 41 -12.92 -2.42 -6.87
N PRO A 42 -13.85 -3.00 -6.09
CA PRO A 42 -14.72 -4.07 -6.56
C PRO A 42 -15.75 -3.65 -7.62
N VAL A 43 -16.05 -2.36 -7.76
CA VAL A 43 -16.99 -1.84 -8.78
C VAL A 43 -16.26 -1.57 -10.10
N LEU A 44 -15.01 -1.09 -10.02
CA LEU A 44 -14.20 -0.74 -11.19
C LEU A 44 -13.50 -1.93 -11.86
N LEU A 45 -13.32 -3.04 -11.13
CA LEU A 45 -12.56 -4.19 -11.59
C LEU A 45 -13.43 -5.44 -11.64
N GLU A 46 -13.46 -6.09 -12.80
CA GLU A 46 -14.14 -7.38 -12.97
C GLU A 46 -13.50 -8.47 -12.09
N LYS A 47 -14.36 -9.31 -11.53
CA LYS A 47 -13.96 -10.46 -10.72
C LYS A 47 -14.28 -11.76 -11.44
N GLU A 48 -13.42 -12.75 -11.27
CA GLU A 48 -13.61 -14.11 -11.75
C GLU A 48 -13.50 -15.14 -10.61
N GLN A 49 -14.00 -16.35 -10.86
CA GLN A 49 -13.80 -17.47 -9.95
C GLN A 49 -12.35 -17.93 -9.98
N ILE A 50 -11.82 -18.29 -8.81
CA ILE A 50 -10.46 -18.77 -8.66
C ILE A 50 -10.42 -20.20 -9.20
N LYS A 51 -9.72 -20.42 -10.31
CA LYS A 51 -9.57 -21.75 -10.92
C LYS A 51 -8.47 -22.59 -10.25
N ASP A 52 -7.42 -21.95 -9.73
CA ASP A 52 -6.31 -22.59 -9.02
C ASP A 52 -6.07 -21.88 -7.68
N GLU A 53 -6.72 -22.39 -6.64
CA GLU A 53 -6.69 -21.81 -5.31
C GLU A 53 -5.29 -21.86 -4.68
N LYS A 54 -4.58 -22.99 -4.79
CA LYS A 54 -3.26 -23.16 -4.17
C LYS A 54 -2.27 -22.14 -4.69
N THR A 55 -2.24 -21.96 -6.01
CA THR A 55 -1.34 -21.02 -6.66
C THR A 55 -1.71 -19.57 -6.33
N TYR A 56 -3.00 -19.24 -6.26
CA TYR A 56 -3.48 -17.92 -5.88
C TYR A 56 -3.14 -17.58 -4.41
N PHE A 57 -3.37 -18.51 -3.48
CA PHE A 57 -3.04 -18.33 -2.07
C PHE A 57 -1.53 -18.18 -1.85
N SER A 58 -0.72 -18.99 -2.54
CA SER A 58 0.74 -18.85 -2.45
C SER A 58 1.21 -17.49 -2.96
N LEU A 59 0.64 -16.97 -4.06
CA LEU A 59 0.97 -15.64 -4.57
C LEU A 59 0.57 -14.56 -3.56
N SER A 60 -0.68 -14.59 -3.11
CA SER A 60 -1.23 -13.61 -2.16
C SER A 60 -0.43 -13.58 -0.85
N TYR A 61 -0.04 -14.75 -0.34
CA TYR A 61 0.79 -14.85 0.87
C TYR A 61 2.19 -14.24 0.67
N ARG A 62 2.86 -14.54 -0.46
CA ARG A 62 4.18 -13.97 -0.76
C ARG A 62 4.13 -12.46 -0.90
N VAL A 63 3.12 -11.94 -1.60
CA VAL A 63 2.93 -10.49 -1.79
C VAL A 63 2.68 -9.83 -0.45
N LEU A 64 1.78 -10.37 0.37
CA LEU A 64 1.46 -9.83 1.70
C LEU A 64 2.68 -9.84 2.63
N SER A 65 3.35 -10.99 2.75
CA SER A 65 4.53 -11.15 3.60
C SER A 65 5.64 -10.18 3.21
N SER A 66 5.97 -10.08 1.92
CA SER A 66 7.00 -9.17 1.42
C SER A 66 6.64 -7.71 1.68
N SER A 67 5.37 -7.35 1.51
CA SER A 67 4.89 -5.99 1.75
C SER A 67 5.01 -5.60 3.22
N ILE A 68 4.61 -6.49 4.14
CA ILE A 68 4.76 -6.27 5.59
C ILE A 68 6.23 -6.09 5.95
N VAL A 69 7.11 -6.93 5.42
CA VAL A 69 8.55 -6.87 5.68
C VAL A 69 9.14 -5.54 5.20
N ILE A 70 8.80 -5.07 4.00
CA ILE A 70 9.26 -3.78 3.47
C ILE A 70 8.77 -2.61 4.34
N VAL A 71 7.48 -2.60 4.71
CA VAL A 71 6.92 -1.54 5.56
C VAL A 71 7.56 -1.56 6.95
N ALA A 72 7.80 -2.73 7.53
CA ALA A 72 8.49 -2.85 8.81
C ALA A 72 9.92 -2.31 8.74
N MET A 73 10.68 -2.65 7.69
CA MET A 73 12.02 -2.09 7.48
C MET A 73 12.00 -0.58 7.33
N LEU A 74 11.02 -0.01 6.63
CA LEU A 74 10.87 1.43 6.52
C LEU A 74 10.64 2.08 7.89
N ILE A 75 9.73 1.52 8.70
CA ILE A 75 9.44 2.05 10.04
C ILE A 75 10.72 2.04 10.89
N ILE A 76 11.44 0.93 10.90
CA ILE A 76 12.72 0.79 11.63
C ILE A 76 13.72 1.85 11.13
N ALA A 77 13.87 2.01 9.82
CA ALA A 77 14.76 3.01 9.23
C ALA A 77 14.40 4.44 9.65
N ILE A 78 13.11 4.77 9.67
CA ILE A 78 12.63 6.07 10.18
C ILE A 78 13.07 6.25 11.63
N PHE A 79 12.80 5.28 12.52
CA PHE A 79 13.20 5.38 13.93
C PHE A 79 14.71 5.55 14.11
N ILE A 80 15.53 4.85 13.32
CA ILE A 80 16.99 5.01 13.33
C ILE A 80 17.35 6.45 12.95
N ILE A 81 16.85 6.95 11.82
CA ILE A 81 17.13 8.33 11.36
C ILE A 81 16.74 9.37 12.42
N LEU A 82 15.59 9.20 13.06
CA LEU A 82 15.13 10.12 14.10
C LEU A 82 16.01 10.12 15.35
N ASN A 83 16.57 8.97 15.73
CA ASN A 83 17.50 8.87 16.86
C ASN A 83 18.85 9.53 16.57
N PHE A 84 19.36 9.43 15.33
CA PHE A 84 20.65 10.02 14.96
C PHE A 84 20.55 11.49 14.52
N ILE A 85 19.36 11.95 14.11
CA ILE A 85 19.14 13.29 13.57
C ILE A 85 17.94 13.97 14.26
N PRO A 86 18.07 14.32 15.55
CA PRO A 86 16.95 14.80 16.36
C PRO A 86 16.37 16.15 15.88
N HIS A 87 17.11 16.95 15.11
CA HIS A 87 16.60 18.19 14.52
C HIS A 87 15.54 17.96 13.42
N LEU A 88 15.38 16.73 12.92
CA LEU A 88 14.31 16.36 12.00
C LEU A 88 12.98 16.11 12.71
N ILE A 89 12.99 15.83 14.02
CA ILE A 89 11.79 15.57 14.84
C ILE A 89 10.71 16.66 14.68
N PRO A 90 11.02 17.97 14.78
CA PRO A 90 10.00 19.02 14.59
C PRO A 90 9.51 19.16 13.14
N LYS A 91 10.21 18.57 12.16
CA LYS A 91 9.81 18.58 10.74
C LYS A 91 8.94 17.38 10.36
N LEU A 92 8.79 16.37 11.24
CA LEU A 92 7.87 15.27 10.96
C LEU A 92 6.42 15.68 11.17
N PRO A 93 5.51 15.02 10.44
CA PRO A 93 4.10 15.06 10.81
C PRO A 93 3.95 14.65 12.30
N PRO A 94 3.00 15.27 13.03
CA PRO A 94 2.61 14.82 14.36
C PRO A 94 2.45 13.29 14.40
N ARG A 95 2.85 12.62 15.49
CA ARG A 95 2.86 11.14 15.58
C ARG A 95 1.49 10.52 15.26
N ASP A 96 0.44 11.18 15.71
CA ASP A 96 -0.97 10.93 15.42
C ASP A 96 -1.27 10.95 13.91
N LYS A 97 -0.52 11.71 13.11
CA LYS A 97 -0.60 11.78 11.64
C LYS A 97 0.35 10.87 10.88
N ILE A 98 1.32 10.24 11.53
CA ILE A 98 2.24 9.29 10.88
C ILE A 98 1.55 7.95 10.62
N ILE A 99 0.75 7.47 11.60
CA ILE A 99 -0.07 6.26 11.45
C ILE A 99 -0.99 6.38 10.23
N PHE A 100 -1.41 7.60 9.95
CA PHE A 100 -2.29 7.94 8.85
C PHE A 100 -1.64 7.81 7.45
N LEU A 101 -0.32 7.93 7.34
CA LEU A 101 0.42 7.71 6.10
C LEU A 101 0.79 6.23 5.89
N LEU A 102 0.75 5.43 6.96
CA LEU A 102 1.23 4.07 6.99
C LEU A 102 0.35 3.12 6.17
N LEU A 103 -0.97 3.31 6.24
CA LEU A 103 -1.93 2.51 5.48
C LEU A 103 -1.87 2.79 3.95
N PRO A 104 -1.89 4.05 3.47
CA PRO A 104 -1.63 4.38 2.07
C PRO A 104 -0.30 3.86 1.54
N PHE A 105 0.76 3.99 2.35
CA PHE A 105 2.09 3.52 1.99
C PHE A 105 2.15 1.99 1.88
N PHE A 106 1.51 1.29 2.82
CA PHE A 106 1.35 -0.16 2.73
C PHE A 106 0.59 -0.56 1.48
N LEU A 107 -0.50 0.12 1.13
CA LEU A 107 -1.28 -0.17 -0.08
C LEU A 107 -0.45 -0.01 -1.35
N MET A 108 0.29 1.09 -1.45
CA MET A 108 1.20 1.34 -2.57
C MET A 108 2.27 0.24 -2.66
N THR A 109 2.89 -0.10 -1.53
CA THR A 109 3.91 -1.16 -1.46
C THR A 109 3.34 -2.51 -1.89
N HIS A 110 2.15 -2.85 -1.40
CA HIS A 110 1.44 -4.08 -1.76
C HIS A 110 1.14 -4.15 -3.25
N GLY A 111 0.67 -3.06 -3.84
CA GLY A 111 0.46 -2.94 -5.28
C GLY A 111 1.75 -3.15 -6.08
N VAL A 112 2.85 -2.48 -5.71
CA VAL A 112 4.15 -2.61 -6.39
C VAL A 112 4.68 -4.04 -6.30
N VAL A 113 4.69 -4.61 -5.10
CA VAL A 113 5.17 -5.98 -4.85
C VAL A 113 4.33 -6.98 -5.63
N GLY A 114 3.01 -6.84 -5.58
CA GLY A 114 2.06 -7.68 -6.32
C GLY A 114 2.29 -7.64 -7.82
N PHE A 115 2.46 -6.44 -8.38
CA PHE A 115 2.77 -6.25 -9.79
C PHE A 115 4.09 -6.92 -10.18
N MET A 116 5.15 -6.75 -9.38
CA MET A 116 6.46 -7.37 -9.64
C MET A 116 6.42 -8.90 -9.59
N TYR A 117 5.71 -9.49 -8.63
CA TYR A 117 5.60 -10.95 -8.53
C TYR A 117 4.76 -11.55 -9.66
N HIS A 118 3.75 -10.83 -10.15
CA HIS A 118 2.92 -11.31 -11.25
C HIS A 118 3.63 -11.20 -12.61
N GLN A 119 4.43 -10.15 -12.83
CA GLN A 119 5.27 -9.99 -14.04
C GLN A 119 6.36 -11.06 -14.19
N LYS A 120 6.78 -11.70 -13.09
CA LYS A 120 7.80 -12.77 -13.09
C LYS A 120 7.23 -14.16 -13.39
N LYS A 121 5.92 -14.28 -13.57
CA LYS A 121 5.21 -15.53 -13.80
C LYS A 121 4.89 -15.69 -15.27
#